data_AF-A0A424Y4C4-F1
#
_entry.id   AF-A0A424Y4C4-F1
#
_cell.length_a   1.000
_cell.length_b   1.000
_cell.length_c   1.000
_cell.angle_alpha   90.00
_cell.angle_beta   90.00
_cell.angle_gamma   90.00
#
_symmetry.space_group_name_H-M   'P 1'
#
loop_
_entity.id
_entity.type
_entity.pdbx_description
1 polymer ?
#
loop_
_entity_poly.entity_id
_entity_poly.type
_entity_poly.pdbx_seq_one_letter_code
_entity_poly.pdbx_strand_id
1 'polypeptide(L)'
;MKSFFMKTGFTDYVIEWLSKVAPGVYYVSPDRLGVCRYKKDEVRHFPRNPQFLRQKIHTVSEVIMYVRASFFRPQMGDIRVYQPPLTWHYNLGGEEAILANNGNCGALSSLFNYLLKEKYDEVGFIAYSDDEGGHVFNYIKQNDRYYFIDLLNYLYGSKAMEHRATMIYEAASLDHYSAYYRQRSKKNIKLLAAYEAEEVLPMGRKSNEPIMYFPEDHKVNVLYETPESGIVARFYKECNEYHCREKMYTENLKAFK
;
A
#
# COMPACT_ATOMS: atom_id res chain seq x y z
N MET A 1 -14.16 10.61 46.30
CA MET A 1 -14.74 11.05 45.02
C MET A 1 -14.09 12.36 44.60
N LYS A 2 -13.07 12.31 43.74
CA LYS A 2 -12.53 13.50 43.08
C LYS A 2 -12.87 13.40 41.61
N SER A 3 -13.65 14.38 41.17
CA SER A 3 -14.04 14.68 39.80
C SER A 3 -12.88 14.52 38.81
N PHE A 4 -13.08 13.66 37.82
CA PHE A 4 -12.27 13.59 36.60
C PHE A 4 -13.22 13.80 35.42
N PHE A 5 -13.72 15.02 35.26
CA PHE A 5 -14.51 15.42 34.10
C PHE A 5 -13.92 16.68 33.47
N MET A 6 -13.83 16.65 32.14
CA MET A 6 -13.53 17.72 31.19
C MET A 6 -12.07 18.20 31.06
N LYS A 7 -11.30 17.52 30.19
CA LYS A 7 -10.16 18.11 29.45
C LYS A 7 -9.89 17.51 28.05
N THR A 8 -10.82 16.73 27.51
CA THR A 8 -10.65 16.07 26.19
C THR A 8 -10.94 17.00 25.01
N GLY A 9 -12.03 17.79 25.06
CA GLY A 9 -12.49 18.54 23.89
C GLY A 9 -11.57 19.63 23.31
N PHE A 10 -10.86 20.42 24.15
CA PHE A 10 -10.00 21.50 23.64
C PHE A 10 -8.68 20.96 23.06
N THR A 11 -8.08 19.97 23.72
CA THR A 11 -6.83 19.35 23.26
C THR A 11 -7.04 18.60 21.96
N ASP A 12 -8.13 17.84 21.84
CA ASP A 12 -8.46 17.09 20.62
C ASP A 12 -8.75 18.04 19.45
N TYR A 13 -9.47 19.15 19.69
CA TYR A 13 -9.72 20.18 18.68
C TYR A 13 -8.42 20.84 18.18
N VAL A 14 -7.49 21.17 19.07
CA VAL A 14 -6.20 21.77 18.69
C VAL A 14 -5.35 20.78 17.89
N ILE A 15 -5.32 19.50 18.28
CA ILE A 15 -4.61 18.44 17.56
C ILE A 15 -5.22 18.22 16.17
N GLU A 16 -6.55 18.18 16.07
CA GLU A 16 -7.25 18.07 14.79
C GLU A 16 -6.93 19.27 13.88
N TRP A 17 -6.96 20.48 14.41
CA TRP A 17 -6.63 21.69 13.66
C TRP A 17 -5.17 21.69 13.17
N LEU A 18 -4.21 21.30 14.02
CA LEU A 18 -2.80 21.21 13.66
C LEU A 18 -2.48 20.08 12.68
N SER A 19 -3.28 19.00 12.68
CA SER A 19 -3.08 17.85 11.80
C SER A 19 -3.74 18.01 10.44
N LYS A 20 -4.70 18.93 10.29
CA LYS A 20 -5.42 19.14 9.03
C LYS A 20 -4.49 19.66 7.93
N VAL A 21 -4.41 18.91 6.82
CA VAL A 21 -3.56 19.26 5.66
C VAL A 21 -4.38 19.67 4.44
N ALA A 22 -5.64 19.24 4.37
CA ALA A 22 -6.61 19.64 3.35
C ALA A 22 -8.05 19.44 3.88
N PRO A 23 -9.09 19.92 3.20
CA PRO A 23 -10.47 19.60 3.56
C PRO A 23 -10.67 18.08 3.67
N GLY A 24 -11.09 17.61 4.84
CA GLY A 24 -11.33 16.19 5.09
C GLY A 24 -10.08 15.30 5.09
N VAL A 25 -8.87 15.86 5.15
CA VAL A 25 -7.61 15.11 5.19
C VAL A 25 -6.71 15.61 6.31
N TYR A 26 -6.23 14.68 7.12
CA TYR A 26 -5.46 14.91 8.33
C TYR A 26 -4.21 14.05 8.34
N TYR A 27 -3.14 14.57 8.91
CA TYR A 27 -1.89 13.87 9.09
C TYR A 27 -1.82 13.29 10.51
N VAL A 28 -1.79 11.96 10.64
CA VAL A 28 -2.01 11.25 11.92
C VAL A 28 -1.00 10.15 12.17
N SER A 29 -0.71 9.87 13.45
CA SER A 29 0.12 8.73 13.85
C SER A 29 -0.49 7.40 13.39
N PRO A 30 0.30 6.39 12.97
CA PRO A 30 -0.19 5.03 12.72
C PRO A 30 -0.84 4.40 13.95
N ASP A 31 -0.53 4.87 15.16
CA ASP A 31 -1.16 4.41 16.40
C ASP A 31 -2.67 4.72 16.48
N ARG A 32 -3.18 5.58 15.59
CA ARG A 32 -4.64 5.78 15.40
C ARG A 32 -5.35 4.49 14.99
N LEU A 33 -4.62 3.58 14.34
CA LEU A 33 -5.03 2.23 13.95
C LEU A 33 -4.51 1.15 14.92
N GLY A 34 -4.24 1.52 16.17
CA GLY A 34 -3.75 0.62 17.20
C GLY A 34 -2.26 0.75 17.45
N VAL A 35 -1.89 0.74 18.73
CA VAL A 35 -0.51 0.91 19.19
C VAL A 35 0.33 -0.34 18.94
N CYS A 36 1.65 -0.16 18.79
CA CYS A 36 2.57 -1.30 18.75
C CYS A 36 2.69 -1.97 20.13
N ARG A 37 2.50 -3.29 20.18
CA ARG A 37 2.61 -4.07 21.44
C ARG A 37 4.01 -4.62 21.69
N TYR A 38 4.90 -4.50 20.72
CA TYR A 38 6.24 -5.08 20.77
C TYR A 38 7.33 -4.00 20.78
N LYS A 39 8.45 -4.32 21.41
CA LYS A 39 9.69 -3.57 21.28
C LYS A 39 10.40 -3.98 19.99
N LYS A 40 11.20 -3.05 19.44
CA LYS A 40 12.00 -3.29 18.24
C LYS A 40 12.86 -4.56 18.32
N ASP A 41 13.46 -4.82 19.48
CA ASP A 41 14.31 -6.00 19.65
C ASP A 41 13.51 -7.30 19.68
N GLU A 42 12.26 -7.31 20.12
CA GLU A 42 11.41 -8.50 20.04
C GLU A 42 11.07 -8.82 18.58
N VAL A 43 10.67 -7.81 17.81
CA VAL A 43 10.30 -7.97 16.40
C VAL A 43 11.50 -8.41 15.54
N ARG A 44 12.73 -7.99 15.87
CA ARG A 44 13.96 -8.45 15.20
C ARG A 44 14.16 -9.96 15.29
N HIS A 45 13.62 -10.61 16.32
CA HIS A 45 13.74 -12.05 16.53
C HIS A 45 12.54 -12.83 16.00
N PHE A 46 11.55 -12.18 15.37
CA PHE A 46 10.45 -12.90 14.75
C PHE A 46 10.99 -13.77 13.60
N PRO A 47 10.60 -15.06 13.51
CA PRO A 47 10.94 -15.88 12.38
C PRO A 47 10.32 -15.30 11.10
N ARG A 48 11.04 -15.41 9.98
CA ARG A 48 10.51 -15.09 8.64
C ARG A 48 9.55 -16.19 8.18
N ASN A 49 8.45 -16.35 8.90
CA ASN A 49 7.40 -17.31 8.62
C ASN A 49 6.08 -16.53 8.44
N PRO A 50 5.45 -16.58 7.26
CA PRO A 50 4.25 -15.78 6.98
C PRO A 50 3.09 -16.04 7.95
N GLN A 51 2.84 -17.30 8.30
CA GLN A 51 1.73 -17.67 9.19
C GLN A 51 1.96 -17.15 10.62
N PHE A 52 3.17 -17.30 11.14
CA PHE A 52 3.58 -16.74 12.43
C PHE A 52 3.39 -15.22 12.45
N LEU A 53 3.86 -14.52 11.42
CA LEU A 53 3.77 -13.05 11.36
C LEU A 53 2.31 -12.59 11.26
N ARG A 54 1.49 -13.25 10.43
CA ARG A 54 0.05 -12.97 10.36
C ARG A 54 -0.65 -13.19 11.69
N GLN A 55 -0.21 -14.15 12.51
CA GLN A 55 -0.76 -14.38 13.86
C GLN A 55 -0.25 -13.39 14.91
N LYS A 56 0.92 -12.75 14.72
CA LYS A 56 1.56 -11.91 15.74
C LYS A 56 1.42 -10.41 15.50
N ILE A 57 1.38 -9.97 14.25
CA ILE A 57 1.30 -8.56 13.85
C ILE A 57 -0.16 -8.18 13.60
N HIS A 58 -0.74 -7.27 14.38
CA HIS A 58 -2.14 -6.87 14.28
C HIS A 58 -2.34 -5.40 13.95
N THR A 59 -1.34 -4.55 14.16
CA THR A 59 -1.47 -3.10 13.96
C THR A 59 -0.58 -2.59 12.84
N VAL A 60 -0.96 -1.44 12.26
CA VAL A 60 -0.12 -0.74 11.27
C VAL A 60 1.26 -0.42 11.84
N SER A 61 1.31 0.05 13.09
CA SER A 61 2.57 0.32 13.80
C SER A 61 3.45 -0.93 13.92
N GLU A 62 2.87 -2.12 14.11
CA GLU A 62 3.61 -3.39 14.15
C GLU A 62 4.15 -3.79 12.77
N VAL A 63 3.39 -3.59 11.68
CA VAL A 63 3.89 -3.84 10.32
C VAL A 63 5.06 -2.92 9.98
N ILE A 64 4.93 -1.62 10.26
CA ILE A 64 6.01 -0.65 10.08
C ILE A 64 7.25 -1.06 10.88
N MET A 65 7.06 -1.47 12.14
CA MET A 65 8.16 -1.92 12.98
C MET A 65 8.81 -3.19 12.41
N TYR A 66 8.02 -4.15 11.94
CA TYR A 66 8.50 -5.39 11.34
C TYR A 66 9.33 -5.15 10.09
N VAL A 67 8.80 -4.42 9.11
CA VAL A 67 9.48 -4.12 7.84
C VAL A 67 10.84 -3.44 8.08
N ARG A 68 10.91 -2.57 9.10
CA ARG A 68 12.16 -1.90 9.49
C ARG A 68 13.11 -2.82 10.27
N ALA A 69 12.59 -3.64 11.18
CA ALA A 69 13.37 -4.55 12.02
C ALA A 69 13.93 -5.74 11.21
N SER A 70 13.21 -6.18 10.18
CA SER A 70 13.64 -7.25 9.26
C SER A 70 14.68 -6.80 8.24
N PHE A 71 14.95 -5.48 8.16
CA PHE A 71 15.78 -4.87 7.12
C PHE A 71 15.32 -5.25 5.72
N PHE A 72 14.01 -5.14 5.46
CA PHE A 72 13.45 -5.39 4.14
C PHE A 72 14.17 -4.55 3.08
N ARG A 73 14.56 -5.18 1.96
CA ARG A 73 15.36 -4.52 0.92
C ARG A 73 14.49 -4.09 -0.26
N PRO A 74 14.30 -2.77 -0.50
CA PRO A 74 13.65 -2.31 -1.72
C PRO A 74 14.39 -2.81 -2.96
N GLN A 75 13.64 -3.33 -3.92
CA GLN A 75 14.15 -3.76 -5.21
C GLN A 75 13.28 -3.16 -6.33
N MET A 76 13.91 -2.84 -7.46
CA MET A 76 13.19 -2.37 -8.64
C MET A 76 12.80 -3.53 -9.56
N GLY A 77 11.72 -3.32 -10.30
CA GLY A 77 11.26 -4.24 -11.35
C GLY A 77 10.03 -5.03 -10.93
N ASP A 78 9.32 -5.48 -11.96
CA ASP A 78 8.11 -6.29 -11.85
C ASP A 78 8.36 -7.61 -12.56
N ILE A 79 7.58 -8.61 -12.20
CA ILE A 79 7.49 -9.86 -12.96
C ILE A 79 6.67 -9.56 -14.22
N ARG A 80 7.24 -9.77 -15.41
CA ARG A 80 6.57 -9.43 -16.69
C ARG A 80 6.18 -10.68 -17.46
N VAL A 81 4.90 -10.79 -17.81
CA VAL A 81 4.36 -11.86 -18.67
C VAL A 81 3.73 -11.24 -19.89
N TYR A 82 4.22 -11.57 -21.07
CA TYR A 82 3.63 -11.11 -22.32
C TYR A 82 2.44 -11.98 -22.70
N GLN A 83 1.26 -11.38 -22.77
CA GLN A 83 0.01 -11.97 -23.25
C GLN A 83 -0.59 -11.02 -24.28
N PRO A 84 -0.31 -11.21 -25.58
CA PRO A 84 -0.73 -10.29 -26.63
C PRO A 84 -2.20 -9.86 -26.50
N PRO A 85 -2.51 -8.55 -26.57
CA PRO A 85 -1.60 -7.45 -26.93
C PRO A 85 -0.88 -6.79 -25.74
N LEU A 86 -0.99 -7.33 -24.53
CA LEU A 86 -0.53 -6.72 -23.29
C LEU A 86 0.73 -7.41 -22.73
N THR A 87 1.51 -6.65 -21.98
CA THR A 87 2.46 -7.18 -21.00
C THR A 87 1.87 -6.97 -19.63
N TRP A 88 1.63 -8.04 -18.89
CA TRP A 88 1.16 -7.98 -17.51
C TRP A 88 2.34 -7.87 -16.55
N HIS A 89 2.25 -6.92 -15.63
CA HIS A 89 3.23 -6.66 -14.58
C HIS A 89 2.70 -7.19 -13.26
N TYR A 90 3.30 -8.27 -12.75
CA TYR A 90 2.98 -8.88 -11.46
C TYR A 90 3.98 -8.45 -10.40
N ASN A 91 3.51 -8.48 -9.16
CA ASN A 91 4.31 -8.27 -7.97
C ASN A 91 4.39 -9.56 -7.17
N LEU A 92 5.34 -9.62 -6.23
CA LEU A 92 5.32 -10.71 -5.24
C LEU A 92 4.05 -10.61 -4.38
N GLY A 93 3.49 -11.77 -4.06
CA GLY A 93 2.45 -11.89 -3.04
C GLY A 93 3.02 -11.61 -1.65
N GLY A 94 2.12 -11.51 -0.67
CA GLY A 94 2.50 -11.10 0.69
C GLY A 94 3.38 -12.13 1.40
N GLU A 95 3.10 -13.42 1.21
CA GLU A 95 3.90 -14.51 1.77
C GLU A 95 5.30 -14.55 1.12
N GLU A 96 5.35 -14.43 -0.19
CA GLU A 96 6.58 -14.43 -0.98
C GLU A 96 7.46 -13.24 -0.61
N ALA A 97 6.87 -12.06 -0.44
CA ALA A 97 7.59 -10.87 0.00
C ALA A 97 8.19 -11.03 1.41
N ILE A 98 7.48 -11.69 2.33
CA ILE A 98 8.00 -12.02 3.67
C ILE A 98 9.20 -12.97 3.57
N LEU A 99 9.08 -14.03 2.79
CA LEU A 99 10.11 -15.05 2.64
C LEU A 99 11.37 -14.48 1.95
N ALA A 100 11.17 -13.72 0.88
CA ALA A 100 12.24 -13.05 0.13
C ALA A 100 12.90 -11.92 0.93
N ASN A 101 12.13 -11.25 1.81
CA ASN A 101 12.53 -10.05 2.56
C ASN A 101 13.12 -8.95 1.65
N ASN A 102 12.60 -8.87 0.42
CA ASN A 102 12.92 -7.88 -0.58
C ASN A 102 11.73 -7.71 -1.54
N GLY A 103 11.72 -6.61 -2.30
CA GLY A 103 10.69 -6.37 -3.31
C GLY A 103 10.44 -4.89 -3.59
N ASN A 104 9.58 -4.64 -4.55
CA ASN A 104 9.16 -3.30 -4.97
C ASN A 104 7.94 -2.80 -4.16
N CYS A 105 7.33 -1.69 -4.59
CA CYS A 105 6.12 -1.14 -3.96
C CYS A 105 4.95 -2.14 -3.90
N GLY A 106 4.79 -2.97 -4.93
CA GLY A 106 3.73 -3.96 -4.95
C GLY A 106 3.97 -5.10 -3.97
N ALA A 107 5.20 -5.62 -3.88
CA ALA A 107 5.55 -6.65 -2.90
C ALA A 107 5.33 -6.17 -1.46
N LEU A 108 5.74 -4.93 -1.14
CA LEU A 108 5.48 -4.31 0.17
C LEU A 108 3.99 -4.12 0.44
N SER A 109 3.23 -3.73 -0.57
CA SER A 109 1.79 -3.53 -0.43
C SER A 109 1.04 -4.85 -0.23
N SER A 110 1.46 -5.91 -0.94
CA SER A 110 0.94 -7.27 -0.75
C SER A 110 1.30 -7.82 0.64
N LEU A 111 2.52 -7.58 1.12
CA LEU A 111 2.93 -7.94 2.49
C LEU A 111 2.06 -7.26 3.54
N PHE A 112 1.84 -5.95 3.40
CA PHE A 112 0.98 -5.18 4.31
C PHE A 112 -0.44 -5.75 4.33
N ASN A 113 -1.01 -5.97 3.15
CA ASN A 113 -2.35 -6.54 3.00
C ASN A 113 -2.42 -7.93 3.65
N TYR A 114 -1.50 -8.83 3.35
CA TYR A 114 -1.47 -10.17 3.91
C TYR A 114 -1.43 -10.20 5.46
N LEU A 115 -0.71 -9.26 6.08
CA LEU A 115 -0.59 -9.21 7.55
C LEU A 115 -1.82 -8.61 8.24
N LEU A 116 -2.53 -7.69 7.58
CA LEU A 116 -3.58 -6.87 8.19
C LEU A 116 -4.99 -7.10 7.65
N LYS A 117 -5.14 -7.84 6.54
CA LYS A 117 -6.45 -8.24 6.03
C LYS A 117 -7.25 -8.93 7.13
N GLU A 118 -8.54 -8.62 7.20
CA GLU A 118 -9.49 -9.11 8.23
C GLU A 118 -9.25 -8.55 9.65
N LYS A 119 -8.32 -7.60 9.84
CA LYS A 119 -8.07 -6.94 11.14
C LYS A 119 -8.66 -5.54 11.24
N TYR A 120 -9.16 -5.03 10.12
CA TYR A 120 -9.86 -3.76 9.97
C TYR A 120 -11.09 -3.99 9.09
N ASP A 121 -11.99 -3.01 9.07
CA ASP A 121 -13.23 -3.09 8.28
C ASP A 121 -12.94 -3.36 6.80
N GLU A 122 -11.90 -2.75 6.25
CA GLU A 122 -11.44 -2.98 4.87
C GLU A 122 -9.94 -2.64 4.77
N VAL A 123 -9.19 -3.46 4.02
CA VAL A 123 -7.76 -3.24 3.72
C VAL A 123 -7.59 -3.42 2.22
N GLY A 124 -7.06 -2.40 1.56
CA GLY A 124 -6.96 -2.40 0.12
C GLY A 124 -5.75 -1.66 -0.39
N PHE A 125 -5.80 -1.38 -1.70
CA PHE A 125 -4.71 -0.80 -2.46
C PHE A 125 -5.15 0.50 -3.11
N ILE A 126 -4.24 1.46 -3.15
CA ILE A 126 -4.29 2.61 -4.04
C ILE A 126 -3.22 2.40 -5.10
N ALA A 127 -3.62 2.38 -6.36
CA ALA A 127 -2.71 2.32 -7.51
C ALA A 127 -2.85 3.60 -8.34
N TYR A 128 -1.72 4.12 -8.81
CA TYR A 128 -1.73 5.25 -9.73
C TYR A 128 -0.72 5.09 -10.85
N SER A 129 -0.93 5.85 -11.93
CA SER A 129 0.10 6.13 -12.93
C SER A 129 0.25 7.62 -13.15
N ASP A 130 1.50 8.02 -13.40
CA ASP A 130 1.92 9.34 -13.82
C ASP A 130 2.80 9.23 -15.08
N ASP A 131 3.44 10.34 -15.46
CA ASP A 131 4.33 10.43 -16.62
C ASP A 131 5.62 9.58 -16.49
N GLU A 132 6.02 9.18 -15.28
CA GLU A 132 7.27 8.45 -15.01
C GLU A 132 7.04 6.96 -14.75
N GLY A 133 5.84 6.56 -14.34
CA GLY A 133 5.51 5.16 -14.09
C GLY A 133 4.25 4.96 -13.26
N GLY A 134 4.19 3.79 -12.62
CA GLY A 134 3.12 3.43 -11.70
C GLY A 134 3.63 3.33 -10.28
N HIS A 135 2.73 3.47 -9.30
CA HIS A 135 2.99 3.17 -7.90
C HIS A 135 1.76 2.55 -7.27
N VAL A 136 1.97 1.74 -6.25
CA VAL A 136 0.91 1.14 -5.45
C VAL A 136 1.29 1.21 -3.97
N PHE A 137 0.31 1.51 -3.14
CA PHE A 137 0.42 1.52 -1.69
C PHE A 137 -0.95 1.14 -1.08
N ASN A 138 -1.08 1.12 0.23
CA ASN A 138 -2.28 0.62 0.88
C ASN A 138 -3.18 1.72 1.41
N TYR A 139 -4.45 1.37 1.56
CA TYR A 139 -5.35 2.05 2.47
C TYR A 139 -6.01 1.07 3.44
N ILE A 140 -6.48 1.59 4.57
CA ILE A 140 -7.33 0.89 5.55
C ILE A 140 -8.59 1.72 5.74
N LYS A 141 -9.74 1.07 5.78
CA LYS A 141 -10.98 1.66 6.30
C LYS A 141 -11.23 1.13 7.70
N GLN A 142 -11.50 2.05 8.64
CA GLN A 142 -11.91 1.71 9.99
C GLN A 142 -12.84 2.81 10.53
N ASN A 143 -14.00 2.43 11.06
CA ASN A 143 -14.95 3.36 11.69
C ASN A 143 -15.32 4.55 10.78
N ASP A 144 -15.67 4.26 9.52
CA ASP A 144 -16.03 5.24 8.48
C ASP A 144 -14.92 6.27 8.14
N ARG A 145 -13.66 5.96 8.47
CA ARG A 145 -12.49 6.74 8.09
C ARG A 145 -11.55 5.91 7.23
N TYR A 146 -10.88 6.58 6.31
CA TYR A 146 -9.88 5.99 5.43
C TYR A 146 -8.49 6.42 5.87
N TYR A 147 -7.54 5.50 5.86
CA TYR A 147 -6.17 5.71 6.28
C TYR A 147 -5.24 5.28 5.16
N PHE A 148 -4.25 6.09 4.80
CA PHE A 148 -3.38 5.85 3.64
C PHE A 148 -1.94 5.66 4.08
N ILE A 149 -1.35 4.53 3.67
CA ILE A 149 -0.07 4.03 4.17
C ILE A 149 0.81 3.62 2.99
N ASP A 150 1.92 4.33 2.81
CA ASP A 150 2.96 3.98 1.86
C ASP A 150 4.22 3.54 2.61
N LEU A 151 4.37 2.23 2.76
CA LEU A 151 5.51 1.62 3.46
C LEU A 151 6.86 1.89 2.78
N LEU A 152 6.87 2.20 1.49
CA LEU A 152 8.12 2.45 0.77
C LEU A 152 8.80 3.72 1.29
N ASN A 153 8.02 4.72 1.72
CA ASN A 153 8.53 5.94 2.36
C ASN A 153 9.26 5.64 3.68
N TYR A 154 8.90 4.56 4.38
CA TYR A 154 9.53 4.16 5.64
C TYR A 154 10.89 3.48 5.43
N LEU A 155 11.14 2.95 4.22
CA LEU A 155 12.40 2.30 3.86
C LEU A 155 13.43 3.28 3.29
N TYR A 156 13.01 4.29 2.53
CA TYR A 156 13.91 5.31 1.97
C TYR A 156 14.24 6.46 2.94
N GLY A 157 13.55 6.59 4.07
CA GLY A 157 13.75 7.65 5.07
C GLY A 157 15.06 7.59 5.88
N SER A 158 16.12 6.96 5.37
CA SER A 158 17.34 6.63 6.10
C SER A 158 18.28 7.79 6.47
N LYS A 159 17.92 9.06 6.21
CA LYS A 159 18.82 10.20 6.54
C LYS A 159 18.27 11.32 7.42
N ALA A 160 16.98 11.35 7.72
CA ALA A 160 16.45 12.21 8.77
C ALA A 160 15.20 11.55 9.35
N MET A 161 15.24 11.21 10.64
CA MET A 161 14.05 10.85 11.41
C MET A 161 13.18 12.09 11.61
N GLU A 162 12.61 12.62 10.52
CA GLU A 162 11.49 13.52 10.65
C GLU A 162 10.27 12.68 11.00
N HIS A 163 9.56 13.04 12.07
CA HIS A 163 8.26 12.46 12.44
C HIS A 163 7.27 12.40 11.26
N ARG A 164 7.48 13.24 10.23
CA ARG A 164 6.73 13.28 8.96
C ARG A 164 6.99 12.12 7.99
N ALA A 165 8.01 11.30 8.21
CA ALA A 165 8.21 10.06 7.45
C ALA A 165 7.52 8.86 8.11
N THR A 166 6.99 9.05 9.33
CA THR A 166 6.40 7.97 10.14
C THR A 166 4.90 8.10 10.39
N MET A 167 4.28 9.19 9.96
CA MET A 167 2.82 9.32 10.06
C MET A 167 2.13 8.96 8.75
N ILE A 168 0.85 8.63 8.87
CA ILE A 168 -0.07 8.24 7.79
C ILE A 168 -1.09 9.37 7.58
N TYR A 169 -1.91 9.27 6.55
CA TYR A 169 -3.00 10.21 6.33
C TYR A 169 -4.34 9.58 6.70
N GLU A 170 -5.16 10.29 7.46
CA GLU A 170 -6.59 9.99 7.65
C GLU A 170 -7.40 10.86 6.69
N ALA A 171 -8.42 10.31 6.05
CA ALA A 171 -9.37 11.06 5.24
C ALA A 171 -10.82 10.60 5.46
N ALA A 172 -11.74 11.52 5.19
CA ALA A 172 -13.18 11.26 5.25
C ALA A 172 -13.68 10.32 4.14
N SER A 173 -12.98 10.27 2.99
CA SER A 173 -13.26 9.34 1.89
C SER A 173 -12.03 9.13 1.01
N LEU A 174 -12.09 8.12 0.14
CA LEU A 174 -11.12 7.92 -0.94
C LEU A 174 -10.98 9.16 -1.84
N ASP A 175 -12.09 9.86 -2.13
CA ASP A 175 -12.09 11.07 -2.98
C ASP A 175 -11.36 12.25 -2.34
N HIS A 176 -11.55 12.46 -1.02
CA HIS A 176 -10.84 13.54 -0.31
C HIS A 176 -9.32 13.32 -0.37
N TYR A 177 -8.87 12.10 -0.14
CA TYR A 177 -7.45 11.78 -0.25
C TYR A 177 -6.96 11.84 -1.69
N SER A 178 -7.72 11.33 -2.67
CA SER A 178 -7.41 11.44 -4.11
C SER A 178 -7.16 12.89 -4.50
N ALA A 179 -8.08 13.80 -4.18
CA ALA A 179 -7.96 15.21 -4.49
C ALA A 179 -6.72 15.84 -3.83
N TYR A 180 -6.52 15.59 -2.53
CA TYR A 180 -5.34 16.07 -1.80
C TYR A 180 -4.03 15.54 -2.40
N TYR A 181 -3.96 14.24 -2.67
CA TYR A 181 -2.75 13.57 -3.17
C TYR A 181 -2.35 14.14 -4.53
N ARG A 182 -3.31 14.33 -5.45
CA ARG A 182 -3.05 14.97 -6.75
C ARG A 182 -2.55 16.40 -6.61
N GLN A 183 -3.15 17.19 -5.74
CA GLN A 183 -2.74 18.59 -5.53
C GLN A 183 -1.33 18.69 -4.92
N ARG A 184 -0.99 17.77 -4.01
CA ARG A 184 0.25 17.83 -3.24
C ARG A 184 1.43 17.13 -3.91
N SER A 185 1.14 16.12 -4.72
CA SER A 185 2.13 15.37 -5.49
C SER A 185 2.85 16.30 -6.45
N LYS A 186 4.18 16.16 -6.52
CA LYS A 186 4.97 16.81 -7.59
C LYS A 186 4.83 16.07 -8.92
N LYS A 187 4.21 14.89 -8.91
CA LYS A 187 4.00 14.04 -10.07
C LYS A 187 2.67 14.38 -10.72
N ASN A 188 2.67 14.36 -12.04
CA ASN A 188 1.49 14.57 -12.86
C ASN A 188 0.65 13.29 -12.89
N ILE A 189 -0.09 13.02 -11.81
CA ILE A 189 -0.95 11.83 -11.71
C ILE A 189 -1.98 11.86 -12.84
N LYS A 190 -2.08 10.77 -13.61
CA LYS A 190 -2.98 10.61 -14.77
C LYS A 190 -4.15 9.67 -14.50
N LEU A 191 -3.91 8.66 -13.67
CA LEU A 191 -4.90 7.67 -13.27
C LEU A 191 -4.68 7.35 -11.80
N LEU A 192 -5.76 7.29 -11.02
CA LEU A 192 -5.74 6.87 -9.62
C LEU A 192 -6.93 5.96 -9.38
N ALA A 193 -6.70 4.80 -8.78
CA ALA A 193 -7.72 3.81 -8.51
C ALA A 193 -7.52 3.19 -7.11
N ALA A 194 -8.63 2.77 -6.51
CA ALA A 194 -8.67 2.01 -5.28
C ALA A 194 -9.33 0.65 -5.51
N TYR A 195 -8.86 -0.40 -4.86
CA TYR A 195 -9.47 -1.72 -4.93
C TYR A 195 -9.13 -2.58 -3.71
N GLU A 196 -9.94 -3.60 -3.46
CA GLU A 196 -9.66 -4.69 -2.52
C GLU A 196 -9.26 -5.93 -3.32
N ALA A 197 -8.22 -6.62 -2.86
CA ALA A 197 -7.74 -7.87 -3.46
C ALA A 197 -6.93 -8.66 -2.41
N GLU A 198 -6.56 -9.90 -2.71
CA GLU A 198 -5.58 -10.64 -1.89
C GLU A 198 -4.18 -10.06 -2.03
N GLU A 199 -3.82 -9.67 -3.25
CA GLU A 199 -2.51 -9.15 -3.63
C GLU A 199 -2.71 -7.97 -4.59
N VAL A 200 -1.64 -7.22 -4.84
CA VAL A 200 -1.66 -6.18 -5.88
C VAL A 200 -2.05 -6.80 -7.21
N LEU A 201 -3.10 -6.25 -7.84
CA LEU A 201 -3.56 -6.73 -9.14
C LEU A 201 -2.46 -6.56 -10.19
N PRO A 202 -2.31 -7.53 -11.12
CA PRO A 202 -1.38 -7.36 -12.21
C PRO A 202 -1.81 -6.18 -13.08
N MET A 203 -0.85 -5.36 -13.46
CA MET A 203 -1.10 -4.18 -14.29
C MET A 203 -0.72 -4.49 -15.73
N GLY A 204 -1.72 -4.60 -16.60
CA GLY A 204 -1.50 -4.75 -18.02
C GLY A 204 -1.02 -3.43 -18.62
N ARG A 205 -0.01 -3.52 -19.49
CA ARG A 205 0.54 -2.39 -20.24
C ARG A 205 0.66 -2.76 -21.71
N LYS A 206 0.35 -1.81 -22.57
CA LYS A 206 0.67 -1.92 -24.00
C LYS A 206 1.88 -1.05 -24.29
N SER A 207 2.77 -1.56 -25.15
CA SER A 207 3.97 -0.81 -25.53
C SER A 207 3.57 0.53 -26.14
N ASN A 208 4.20 1.62 -25.68
CA ASN A 208 3.95 3.00 -26.10
C ASN A 208 2.54 3.55 -25.81
N GLU A 209 1.76 2.88 -24.94
CA GLU A 209 0.51 3.46 -24.43
C GLU A 209 0.68 3.83 -22.95
N PRO A 210 0.31 5.07 -22.55
CA PRO A 210 0.36 5.49 -21.15
C PRO A 210 -0.80 4.92 -20.30
N ILE A 211 -1.38 3.81 -20.74
CA ILE A 211 -2.63 3.25 -20.20
C ILE A 211 -2.32 2.08 -19.28
N MET A 212 -3.06 2.01 -18.16
CA MET A 212 -3.08 0.85 -17.29
C MET A 212 -4.34 0.02 -17.53
N TYR A 213 -4.13 -1.28 -17.73
CA TYR A 213 -5.20 -2.26 -17.87
C TYR A 213 -5.30 -3.05 -16.56
N PHE A 214 -6.51 -3.11 -16.00
CA PHE A 214 -6.86 -3.93 -14.86
C PHE A 214 -7.49 -5.25 -15.33
N PRO A 215 -7.40 -6.33 -14.54
CA PRO A 215 -8.19 -7.54 -14.80
C PRO A 215 -9.70 -7.26 -14.77
N GLU A 216 -10.45 -7.76 -15.74
CA GLU A 216 -11.90 -7.49 -15.89
C GLU A 216 -12.78 -8.11 -14.81
N ASP A 217 -12.29 -9.12 -14.11
CA ASP A 217 -12.97 -9.86 -13.05
C ASP A 217 -12.85 -9.19 -11.67
N HIS A 218 -12.16 -8.05 -11.58
CA HIS A 218 -11.93 -7.33 -10.34
C HIS A 218 -12.69 -6.00 -10.28
N LYS A 219 -13.29 -5.73 -9.12
CA LYS A 219 -13.95 -4.45 -8.86
C LYS A 219 -12.90 -3.38 -8.53
N VAL A 220 -12.78 -2.39 -9.40
CA VAL A 220 -11.87 -1.26 -9.22
C VAL A 220 -12.67 0.03 -9.10
N ASN A 221 -12.44 0.79 -8.03
CA ASN A 221 -12.99 2.12 -7.82
C ASN A 221 -12.05 3.17 -8.43
N VAL A 222 -12.42 3.72 -9.57
CA VAL A 222 -11.66 4.75 -10.26
C VAL A 222 -11.86 6.10 -9.56
N LEU A 223 -10.79 6.66 -8.99
CA LEU A 223 -10.82 7.90 -8.22
C LEU A 223 -10.43 9.13 -9.05
N TYR A 224 -9.72 8.93 -10.15
CA TYR A 224 -9.31 10.00 -11.07
C TYR A 224 -8.82 9.43 -12.40
N GLU A 225 -9.12 10.13 -13.49
CA GLU A 225 -8.65 9.85 -14.86
C GLU A 225 -8.36 11.16 -15.58
N THR A 226 -7.62 11.09 -16.68
CA THR A 226 -7.41 12.20 -17.63
C THR A 226 -7.84 11.78 -19.04
N PRO A 227 -9.17 11.71 -19.32
CA PRO A 227 -9.68 11.30 -20.64
C PRO A 227 -9.17 12.18 -21.79
N GLU A 228 -8.91 13.46 -21.52
CA GLU A 228 -8.34 14.42 -22.47
C GLU A 228 -6.93 14.04 -22.94
N SER A 229 -6.19 13.27 -22.14
CA SER A 229 -4.88 12.70 -22.50
C SER A 229 -4.98 11.24 -22.98
N GLY A 230 -6.20 10.71 -23.14
CA GLY A 230 -6.45 9.32 -23.52
C GLY A 230 -6.16 8.29 -22.41
N ILE A 231 -5.89 8.74 -21.18
CA ILE A 231 -5.54 7.89 -20.05
C ILE A 231 -6.77 7.72 -19.16
N VAL A 232 -7.37 6.53 -19.29
CA VAL A 232 -8.52 6.04 -18.52
C VAL A 232 -8.24 4.61 -18.07
N ALA A 233 -8.87 4.17 -16.98
CA ALA A 233 -8.88 2.78 -16.57
C ALA A 233 -9.49 1.93 -17.68
N ARG A 234 -8.77 0.89 -18.08
CA ARG A 234 -9.29 -0.12 -19.00
C ARG A 234 -9.27 -1.47 -18.33
N PHE A 235 -10.15 -2.34 -18.77
CA PHE A 235 -10.30 -3.68 -18.24
C PHE A 235 -10.02 -4.68 -19.36
N TYR A 236 -9.27 -5.72 -19.04
CA TYR A 236 -8.90 -6.74 -20.02
C TYR A 236 -8.93 -8.12 -19.36
N LYS A 237 -9.36 -9.11 -20.14
CA LYS A 237 -9.32 -10.51 -19.72
C LYS A 237 -7.90 -10.99 -19.57
N GLU A 238 -7.47 -11.21 -18.34
CA GLU A 238 -6.22 -11.89 -18.04
C GLU A 238 -6.37 -13.38 -18.39
N CYS A 239 -5.44 -13.94 -19.16
CA CYS A 239 -5.43 -15.38 -19.43
C CYS A 239 -4.86 -16.11 -18.20
N ASN A 240 -5.77 -16.49 -17.29
CA ASN A 240 -5.49 -17.30 -16.09
C ASN A 240 -5.23 -18.79 -16.39
N GLU A 241 -4.45 -19.10 -17.43
CA GLU A 241 -3.87 -20.45 -17.47
C GLU A 241 -2.76 -20.49 -16.41
N TYR A 242 -3.06 -21.20 -15.32
CA TYR A 242 -2.22 -21.62 -14.19
C TYR A 242 -0.76 -22.03 -14.53
N HIS A 243 -0.41 -22.15 -15.82
CA HIS A 243 0.90 -22.49 -16.36
C HIS A 243 2.00 -21.42 -16.23
N CYS A 244 1.68 -20.15 -15.96
CA CYS A 244 2.74 -19.14 -15.77
C CYS A 244 3.31 -19.07 -14.35
N ARG A 245 2.56 -19.45 -13.30
CA ARG A 245 3.07 -19.38 -11.91
C ARG A 245 4.11 -20.48 -11.62
N GLU A 246 3.88 -21.73 -12.02
CA GLU A 246 4.82 -22.85 -11.74
C GLU A 246 6.19 -22.70 -12.44
N LYS A 247 6.23 -22.12 -13.65
CA LYS A 247 7.50 -21.86 -14.36
C LYS A 247 8.34 -20.77 -13.68
N MET A 248 7.71 -19.77 -13.05
CA MET A 248 8.46 -18.69 -12.38
C MET A 248 9.06 -19.10 -11.04
N TYR A 249 8.41 -20.02 -10.31
CA TYR A 249 8.93 -20.52 -9.02
C TYR A 249 10.21 -21.35 -9.17
N THR A 250 10.35 -22.11 -10.27
CA THR A 250 11.52 -22.97 -10.48
C THR A 250 12.74 -22.25 -11.04
N GLU A 251 12.55 -21.12 -11.74
CA GLU A 251 13.65 -20.35 -12.34
C GLU A 251 14.15 -19.21 -11.44
N ASN A 252 13.27 -18.50 -10.73
CA ASN A 252 13.70 -17.36 -9.91
C ASN A 252 14.32 -17.77 -8.57
N LEU A 253 13.89 -18.87 -7.91
CA LEU A 253 14.54 -19.34 -6.67
C LEU A 253 15.98 -19.83 -6.88
N LYS A 254 16.39 -20.09 -8.13
CA LYS A 254 17.78 -20.40 -8.48
C LYS A 254 18.63 -19.15 -8.74
N ALA A 255 18.01 -18.00 -9.02
CA ALA A 255 18.69 -16.73 -9.22
C ALA A 255 18.91 -15.93 -7.93
N PHE A 256 18.34 -16.39 -6.81
CA PHE A 256 18.44 -15.75 -5.48
C PHE A 256 19.21 -16.60 -4.43
N LYS A 257 20.03 -17.57 -4.87
CA LYS A 257 21.03 -18.25 -4.02
C LYS A 257 22.43 -17.71 -4.27
#